data_AF-A0A660XLB9-F1
#
_entry.id   AF-A0A660XLB9-F1
#
_cell.length_a   1.000
_cell.length_b   1.000
_cell.length_c   1.000
_cell.angle_alpha   90.00
_cell.angle_beta   90.00
_cell.angle_gamma   90.00
#
_symmetry.space_group_name_H-M   'P 1'
#
loop_
_entity.id
_entity.type
_entity.pdbx_description
1 polymer ?
#
loop_
_entity_poly.entity_id
_entity_poly.type
_entity_poly.pdbx_seq_one_letter_code
_entity_poly.pdbx_strand_id
1 'polypeptide(L)'
;MKFAKFSLLASAIGFAGFGLALFIAPNLMESAGLSVIDPAGRIEIRAFYGGIELGLAMFFLIALKKDWILPGLSVQIETNGFIVIARIVSLFMENFQANSTIYWSLAAELSLLTLGVVAIRLYKRKQKEK
;
A
#
# COMPACT_ATOMS: atom_id res chain seq x y z
N MET A 1 -14.74 -0.38 15.56
CA MET A 1 -15.45 0.16 14.37
C MET A 1 -14.80 1.43 13.84
N LYS A 2 -14.79 2.57 14.56
CA LYS A 2 -14.18 3.82 14.06
C LYS A 2 -12.72 3.66 13.62
N PHE A 3 -11.88 3.02 14.44
CA PHE A 3 -10.46 2.81 14.11
C PHE A 3 -10.24 1.90 12.89
N ALA A 4 -11.08 0.87 12.71
CA ALA A 4 -11.01 0.02 11.51
C ALA A 4 -11.35 0.79 10.24
N LYS A 5 -12.41 1.61 10.28
CA LYS A 5 -12.77 2.49 9.15
C LYS A 5 -11.69 3.52 8.87
N PHE A 6 -11.07 4.08 9.92
CA PHE A 6 -9.93 4.97 9.78
C PHE A 6 -8.75 4.29 9.06
N SER A 7 -8.40 3.06 9.45
CA SER A 7 -7.31 2.29 8.82
C SER A 7 -7.55 2.05 7.32
N LEU A 8 -8.79 1.69 6.95
CA LEU A 8 -9.17 1.53 5.55
C LEU A 8 -9.15 2.85 4.77
N LEU A 9 -9.57 3.95 5.40
CA LEU A 9 -9.54 5.28 4.78
C LEU A 9 -8.08 5.75 4.58
N ALA A 10 -7.22 5.55 5.57
CA ALA A 10 -5.79 5.84 5.47
C ALA A 10 -5.14 5.04 4.34
N SER A 11 -5.49 3.77 4.20
CA SER A 11 -5.03 2.94 3.08
C SER A 11 -5.56 3.48 1.75
N ALA A 12 -6.86 3.78 1.64
CA ALA A 12 -7.43 4.35 0.43
C ALA A 12 -6.70 5.62 -0.02
N ILE A 13 -6.37 6.52 0.92
CA ILE A 13 -5.64 7.76 0.62
C ILE A 13 -4.18 7.46 0.23
N GLY A 14 -3.49 6.57 0.93
CA GLY A 14 -2.10 6.20 0.62
C GLY A 14 -1.96 5.59 -0.78
N PHE A 15 -2.77 4.56 -1.06
CA PHE A 15 -2.81 3.89 -2.37
C PHE A 15 -3.28 4.84 -3.49
N ALA A 16 -4.27 5.72 -3.24
CA ALA A 16 -4.69 6.70 -4.24
C ALA A 16 -3.60 7.74 -4.52
N GLY A 17 -2.95 8.27 -3.47
CA GLY A 17 -1.90 9.26 -3.61
C GLY A 17 -0.70 8.72 -4.39
N PHE A 18 -0.23 7.53 -4.03
CA PHE A 18 0.88 6.86 -4.71
C PHE A 18 0.50 6.46 -6.15
N GLY A 19 -0.66 5.84 -6.34
CA GLY A 19 -1.16 5.44 -7.65
C GLY A 19 -1.39 6.63 -8.60
N LEU A 20 -1.99 7.73 -8.13
CA LEU A 20 -2.17 8.94 -8.95
C LEU A 20 -0.82 9.56 -9.30
N ALA A 21 0.12 9.63 -8.35
CA ALA A 21 1.44 10.18 -8.59
C ALA A 21 2.17 9.42 -9.72
N LEU A 22 2.19 8.08 -9.66
CA LEU A 22 2.86 7.24 -10.66
C LEU A 22 2.07 7.12 -11.96
N PHE A 23 0.73 7.22 -11.90
CA PHE A 23 -0.09 7.28 -13.10
C PHE A 23 0.14 8.58 -13.87
N ILE A 24 0.35 9.73 -13.22
CA ILE A 24 0.56 11.03 -13.88
C ILE A 24 2.04 11.20 -14.27
N ALA A 25 2.93 10.97 -13.31
CA ALA A 25 4.37 11.20 -13.39
C ALA A 25 5.17 9.91 -13.12
N PRO A 26 5.20 8.95 -14.07
CA PRO A 26 5.88 7.66 -13.87
C PRO A 26 7.39 7.78 -13.63
N ASN A 27 8.02 8.88 -14.08
CA ASN A 27 9.44 9.14 -13.86
C ASN A 27 9.79 9.37 -12.38
N LEU A 28 8.79 9.55 -11.49
CA LEU A 28 9.02 9.57 -10.04
C LEU A 28 9.71 8.29 -9.55
N MET A 29 9.59 7.16 -10.26
CA MET A 29 10.32 5.93 -9.94
C MET A 29 11.83 6.04 -10.12
N GLU A 30 12.35 7.05 -10.82
CA GLU A 30 13.79 7.35 -10.85
C GLU A 30 14.33 7.69 -9.45
N SER A 31 13.50 8.28 -8.58
CA SER A 31 13.87 8.50 -7.16
C SER A 31 14.07 7.20 -6.39
N ALA A 32 13.48 6.10 -6.85
CA ALA A 32 13.67 4.74 -6.33
C ALA A 32 14.76 3.96 -7.09
N GLY A 33 15.52 4.62 -7.97
CA GLY A 33 16.62 4.02 -8.74
C GLY A 33 16.21 3.34 -10.05
N LEU A 34 14.94 3.44 -10.47
CA LEU A 34 14.48 2.87 -11.73
C LEU A 34 14.74 3.85 -12.87
N SER A 35 15.65 3.54 -13.81
CA SER A 35 15.87 4.37 -14.99
C SER A 35 14.75 4.18 -16.02
N VAL A 36 13.90 5.20 -16.20
CA VAL A 36 12.70 5.12 -17.06
C VAL A 36 12.89 5.87 -18.38
N ILE A 37 13.80 5.36 -19.21
CA ILE A 37 14.17 6.01 -20.48
C ILE A 37 13.12 5.71 -21.56
N ASP A 38 12.69 4.45 -21.66
CA ASP A 38 11.82 3.96 -22.72
C ASP A 38 10.32 4.30 -22.48
N PRO A 39 9.58 4.77 -23.50
CA PRO A 39 8.13 4.96 -23.42
C PRO A 39 7.35 3.72 -22.95
N ALA A 40 7.75 2.51 -23.34
CA ALA A 40 7.14 1.26 -22.89
C ALA A 40 7.29 1.08 -21.37
N GLY A 41 8.45 1.40 -20.80
CA GLY A 41 8.68 1.38 -19.35
C GLY A 41 7.75 2.33 -18.59
N ARG A 42 7.47 3.51 -19.16
CA ARG A 42 6.47 4.44 -18.57
C ARG A 42 5.06 3.88 -18.61
N ILE A 43 4.69 3.15 -19.66
CA ILE A 43 3.37 2.50 -19.77
C ILE A 43 3.24 1.42 -18.68
N GLU A 44 4.26 0.59 -18.51
CA GLU A 44 4.29 -0.44 -17.46
C GLU A 44 4.14 0.16 -16.05
N ILE A 45 4.85 1.25 -15.75
CA ILE A 45 4.71 1.94 -14.46
C ILE A 45 3.28 2.48 -14.27
N ARG A 46 2.68 3.11 -15.29
CA ARG A 46 1.30 3.60 -15.19
C ARG A 46 0.30 2.46 -15.00
N ALA A 47 0.50 1.33 -15.66
CA ALA A 47 -0.41 0.19 -15.57
C ALA A 47 -0.30 -0.52 -14.21
N PHE A 48 0.92 -0.91 -13.80
CA PHE A 48 1.13 -1.71 -12.60
C PHE A 48 1.17 -0.85 -11.34
N TYR A 49 1.98 0.20 -11.30
CA TYR A 49 2.07 1.05 -10.12
C TYR A 49 0.99 2.14 -10.08
N GLY A 50 0.49 2.60 -11.22
CA GLY A 50 -0.68 3.50 -11.22
C GLY A 50 -1.98 2.73 -11.05
N GLY A 51 -2.27 1.83 -11.98
CA GLY A 51 -3.55 1.13 -12.10
C GLY A 51 -3.88 0.23 -10.92
N ILE A 52 -2.97 -0.64 -10.46
CA ILE A 52 -3.23 -1.54 -9.33
C ILE A 52 -3.46 -0.75 -8.05
N GLU A 53 -2.61 0.24 -7.78
CA GLU A 53 -2.71 1.10 -6.58
C GLU A 53 -4.05 1.87 -6.55
N LEU A 54 -4.47 2.42 -7.69
CA LEU A 54 -5.79 3.07 -7.80
C LEU A 54 -6.94 2.07 -7.66
N GLY A 55 -6.80 0.86 -8.18
CA GLY A 55 -7.76 -0.23 -7.99
C GLY A 55 -7.93 -0.59 -6.51
N LEU A 56 -6.83 -0.72 -5.78
CA LEU A 56 -6.83 -0.98 -4.33
C LEU A 56 -7.45 0.17 -3.54
N ALA A 57 -7.12 1.42 -3.89
CA ALA A 57 -7.74 2.59 -3.28
C ALA A 57 -9.26 2.57 -3.44
N MET A 58 -9.75 2.30 -4.66
CA MET A 58 -11.18 2.17 -4.94
C MET A 58 -11.80 1.00 -4.19
N PHE A 59 -11.12 -0.15 -4.09
CA PHE A 59 -11.59 -1.27 -3.29
C PHE A 59 -11.79 -0.89 -1.82
N PHE A 60 -10.85 -0.18 -1.20
CA PHE A 60 -10.99 0.26 0.20
C PHE A 60 -12.14 1.25 0.39
N LEU A 61 -12.35 2.18 -0.54
CA LEU A 61 -13.51 3.09 -0.52
C LEU A 61 -14.84 2.33 -0.65
N ILE A 62 -14.90 1.33 -1.53
CA ILE A 62 -16.07 0.45 -1.67
C ILE A 62 -16.30 -0.34 -0.38
N ALA A 63 -15.24 -0.90 0.21
CA ALA A 63 -15.32 -1.63 1.47
C ALA A 63 -15.87 -0.75 2.59
N LEU A 64 -15.47 0.52 2.67
CA LEU A 64 -16.05 1.49 3.60
C LEU A 64 -17.53 1.76 3.34
N LYS A 65 -17.90 1.97 2.08
CA LYS A 65 -19.29 2.26 1.67
C LYS A 65 -20.23 1.07 1.91
N LYS A 66 -19.75 -0.16 1.74
CA LYS A 66 -20.50 -1.41 1.89
C LYS A 66 -20.34 -2.07 3.27
N ASP A 67 -19.58 -1.43 4.18
CA ASP A 67 -19.22 -1.95 5.51
C ASP A 67 -18.53 -3.34 5.47
N TRP A 68 -17.76 -3.62 4.42
CA TRP A 68 -16.93 -4.83 4.28
C TRP A 68 -15.64 -4.73 5.10
N ILE A 69 -15.77 -4.51 6.40
CA ILE A 69 -14.64 -4.17 7.27
C ILE A 69 -13.61 -5.30 7.36
N LEU A 70 -14.05 -6.55 7.58
CA LEU A 70 -13.13 -7.69 7.68
C LEU A 70 -12.43 -7.99 6.35
N PRO A 71 -13.13 -8.11 5.20
CA PRO A 71 -12.46 -8.25 3.91
C PRO A 71 -11.50 -7.10 3.60
N GLY A 72 -11.93 -5.86 3.83
CA GLY A 72 -11.09 -4.68 3.61
C GLY A 72 -9.80 -4.72 4.42
N LEU A 73 -9.89 -5.05 5.71
CA LEU A 73 -8.71 -5.15 6.58
C LEU A 73 -7.81 -6.33 6.21
N SER A 74 -8.38 -7.43 5.71
CA SER A 74 -7.60 -8.59 5.28
C SER A 74 -6.76 -8.25 4.06
N VAL A 75 -7.37 -7.65 3.02
CA VAL A 75 -6.66 -7.17 1.83
C VAL A 75 -5.60 -6.11 2.19
N GLN A 76 -5.91 -5.17 3.09
CA GLN A 76 -4.92 -4.18 3.56
C GLN A 76 -3.69 -4.87 4.16
N ILE A 77 -3.90 -5.85 5.04
CA ILE A 77 -2.81 -6.56 5.72
C ILE A 77 -2.03 -7.43 4.74
N GLU A 78 -2.71 -8.15 3.87
CA GLU A 78 -2.08 -9.05 2.90
C GLU A 78 -1.23 -8.27 1.90
N THR A 79 -1.78 -7.22 1.29
CA THR A 79 -1.04 -6.40 0.32
C THR A 79 0.17 -5.74 0.96
N ASN A 80 0.01 -4.99 2.06
CA ASN A 80 1.15 -4.33 2.70
C ASN A 80 2.12 -5.34 3.33
N GLY A 81 1.62 -6.48 3.82
CA GLY A 81 2.42 -7.55 4.39
C GLY A 81 3.39 -8.15 3.37
N PHE A 82 2.87 -8.53 2.20
CA PHE A 82 3.72 -9.07 1.13
C PHE A 82 4.66 -8.02 0.54
N ILE A 83 4.23 -6.75 0.42
CA ILE A 83 5.13 -5.66 0.00
C ILE A 83 6.29 -5.51 1.00
N VAL A 84 6.01 -5.43 2.30
CA VAL A 84 7.03 -5.31 3.35
C VAL A 84 7.98 -6.51 3.32
N ILE A 85 7.45 -7.73 3.22
CA ILE A 85 8.27 -8.95 3.14
C ILE A 85 9.18 -8.90 1.92
N ALA A 86 8.62 -8.63 0.73
CA ALA A 86 9.39 -8.55 -0.50
C ALA A 86 10.47 -7.49 -0.39
N ARG A 87 10.16 -6.30 0.14
CA ARG A 87 11.12 -5.20 0.29
C ARG A 87 12.24 -5.54 1.27
N ILE A 88 11.94 -6.19 2.40
CA ILE A 88 12.97 -6.62 3.37
C ILE A 88 13.86 -7.70 2.75
N VAL A 89 13.28 -8.68 2.05
CA VAL A 89 14.04 -9.73 1.37
C VAL A 89 14.94 -9.12 0.30
N SER A 90 14.43 -8.21 -0.54
CA SER A 90 15.23 -7.51 -1.55
C SER A 90 16.33 -6.67 -0.94
N LEU A 91 16.06 -5.93 0.14
CA LEU A 91 17.09 -5.17 0.86
C LEU A 91 18.21 -6.08 1.36
N PHE A 92 17.86 -7.26 1.92
CA PHE A 92 18.85 -8.24 2.35
C PHE A 92 19.68 -8.77 1.18
N MET A 93 19.05 -9.12 0.05
CA MET A 93 19.73 -9.59 -1.16
C MET A 93 20.69 -8.55 -1.74
N GLU A 94 20.35 -7.26 -1.64
CA GLU A 94 21.18 -6.15 -2.10
C GLU A 94 22.14 -5.62 -1.00
N ASN A 95 22.39 -6.40 0.07
CA ASN A 95 23.27 -6.02 1.20
C ASN A 95 22.94 -4.65 1.81
N PHE A 96 21.65 -4.30 1.83
CA PHE A 96 21.11 -3.03 2.32
C PHE A 96 21.62 -1.79 1.55
N GLN A 97 22.16 -1.97 0.33
CA GLN A 97 22.60 -0.89 -0.54
C GLN A 97 21.42 -0.29 -1.31
N ALA A 98 20.58 0.48 -0.61
CA ALA A 98 19.43 1.18 -1.19
C ALA A 98 19.49 2.68 -0.91
N ASN A 99 18.85 3.47 -1.76
CA ASN A 99 18.69 4.90 -1.52
C ASN A 99 17.63 5.19 -0.45
N SER A 100 17.59 6.44 0.04
CA SER A 100 16.66 6.85 1.11
C SER A 100 15.19 6.67 0.73
N THR A 101 14.83 6.80 -0.55
CA THR A 101 13.46 6.61 -1.04
C THR A 101 12.94 5.21 -0.71
N ILE A 102 13.76 4.17 -0.88
CA ILE A 102 13.38 2.79 -0.55
C ILE A 102 13.06 2.61 0.93
N TYR A 103 13.83 3.26 1.83
CA TYR A 103 13.58 3.22 3.26
C TYR A 103 12.31 3.99 3.67
N TRP A 104 12.04 5.14 3.02
CA TRP A 104 10.79 5.87 3.22
C TRP A 104 9.57 5.09 2.73
N SER A 105 9.66 4.42 1.58
CA SER A 105 8.62 3.50 1.10
C SER A 105 8.39 2.37 2.10
N LEU A 106 9.45 1.73 2.60
CA LEU A 106 9.34 0.68 3.62
C LEU A 106 8.63 1.18 4.89
N ALA A 107 8.97 2.38 5.36
CA ALA A 107 8.35 2.97 6.53
C ALA A 107 6.85 3.24 6.33
N ALA A 108 6.46 3.71 5.14
CA ALA A 108 5.06 3.93 4.79
C ALA A 108 4.27 2.61 4.76
N GLU A 109 4.81 1.57 4.13
CA GLU A 109 4.20 0.24 4.03
C GLU A 109 4.06 -0.43 5.40
N LEU A 110 5.11 -0.35 6.24
CA LEU A 110 5.07 -0.82 7.63
C LEU A 110 4.01 -0.09 8.46
N SER A 111 3.83 1.20 8.23
CA SER A 111 2.82 2.01 8.92
C SER A 111 1.41 1.53 8.56
N LEU A 112 1.12 1.34 7.26
CA LEU A 112 -0.17 0.83 6.79
C LEU A 112 -0.43 -0.61 7.23
N LEU A 113 0.59 -1.48 7.21
CA LEU A 113 0.51 -2.84 7.73
C LEU A 113 0.18 -2.85 9.23
N THR A 114 0.91 -2.05 10.02
CA THR A 114 0.70 -1.95 11.46
C THR A 114 -0.69 -1.44 11.78
N LEU A 115 -1.16 -0.39 11.08
CA LEU A 115 -2.52 0.11 11.19
C LEU A 115 -3.55 -0.98 10.90
N GLY A 116 -3.36 -1.78 9.85
CA GLY A 116 -4.23 -2.91 9.49
C GLY A 116 -4.28 -3.98 10.58
N VAL A 117 -3.13 -4.43 11.06
CA VAL A 117 -3.00 -5.46 12.10
C VAL A 117 -3.61 -5.01 13.42
N VAL A 118 -3.35 -3.77 13.85
CA VAL A 118 -3.96 -3.22 15.07
C VAL A 118 -5.48 -3.08 14.88
N ALA A 119 -5.92 -2.59 13.72
CA ALA A 119 -7.34 -2.42 13.43
C ALA A 119 -8.13 -3.73 13.45
N ILE A 120 -7.62 -4.80 12.84
CA ILE A 120 -8.31 -6.09 12.81
C ILE A 120 -8.38 -6.73 14.20
N ARG A 121 -7.32 -6.60 15.01
CA ARG A 121 -7.28 -7.10 16.40
C ARG A 121 -8.32 -6.39 17.26
N LEU A 122 -8.36 -5.05 17.21
CA LEU A 122 -9.34 -4.25 17.95
C LEU A 122 -10.77 -4.48 17.47
N TYR A 123 -10.96 -4.68 16.15
CA TYR A 123 -12.28 -4.98 15.58
C TYR A 123 -12.82 -6.34 16.05
N LYS A 124 -12.00 -7.40 15.97
CA LYS A 124 -12.39 -8.75 16.42
C LYS A 124 -12.66 -8.81 17.93
N ARG A 125 -11.86 -8.11 18.75
CA ARG A 125 -12.10 -8.04 20.21
C ARG A 125 -13.49 -7.46 20.52
N LYS A 126 -13.84 -6.33 19.89
CA LYS A 126 -15.14 -5.68 20.10
C LYS A 126 -16.33 -6.50 19.59
N GLN A 127 -16.14 -7.36 18.59
CA GLN A 127 -17.20 -8.29 18.16
C GLN A 127 -17.45 -9.41 19.16
N LYS A 128 -16.41 -9.90 19.86
CA LYS A 128 -16.56 -10.93 20.89
C LYS A 128 -17.25 -10.44 22.17
N GLU A 129 -17.18 -9.14 22.44
CA GLU A 129 -17.79 -8.48 23.60
C GLU A 129 -19.28 -8.12 23.37
N LYS A 130 -19.83 -8.38 22.19
CA LYS A 130 -21.24 -8.18 21.83
C LYS A 130 -21.95 -9.52 21.72
#